data_AF-A0A1Y3BD52-F1
#
_entry.id   AF-A0A1Y3BD52-F1
#
_cell.length_a   1.000
_cell.length_b   1.000
_cell.length_c   1.000
_cell.angle_alpha   90.00
_cell.angle_beta   90.00
_cell.angle_gamma   90.00
#
_symmetry.space_group_name_H-M   'P 1'
#
loop_
_entity.id
_entity.type
_entity.pdbx_description
1 polymer ?
#
loop_
_entity_poly.entity_id
_entity_poly.type
_entity_poly.pdbx_seq_one_letter_code
_entity_poly.pdbx_strand_id
1 'polypeptide(L)'
;MDSKSAPALNDTIALSKMLKSEWERPNHSLEKIENFLSKLKLHLTKLQFLPIELGEQISKQELIVARDVLEIGAFFSIETKNIPAFERYDYINHR
;
A
#
# COMPACT_ATOMS: atom_id res chain seq x y z
N MET A 1 2.93 12.68 -23.10
CA MET A 1 3.87 13.27 -22.11
C MET A 1 2.98 13.80 -21.01
N ASP A 2 2.59 12.92 -20.10
CA ASP A 2 1.58 13.23 -19.07
C ASP A 2 2.31 13.39 -17.74
N SER A 3 2.75 14.61 -17.51
CA SER A 3 3.58 15.05 -16.38
C SER A 3 2.84 15.14 -15.03
N LYS A 4 1.63 14.56 -14.92
CA LYS A 4 0.85 14.55 -13.66
C LYS A 4 1.08 13.32 -12.78
N SER A 5 1.69 12.26 -13.30
CA SER A 5 1.85 10.98 -12.59
C SER A 5 3.09 10.93 -11.67
N ALA A 6 4.17 11.65 -12.03
CA ALA A 6 5.44 11.58 -11.31
C ALA A 6 5.45 12.14 -9.86
N PRO A 7 4.76 13.26 -9.53
CA PRO A 7 4.74 13.76 -8.16
C PRO A 7 3.94 12.84 -7.24
N ALA A 8 2.78 12.36 -7.71
CA ALA A 8 1.90 11.48 -6.94
C ALA A 8 2.58 10.13 -6.62
N LEU A 9 3.42 9.62 -7.53
CA LEU A 9 4.21 8.42 -7.30
C LEU A 9 5.30 8.63 -6.25
N ASN A 10 6.05 9.75 -6.33
CA ASN A 10 7.08 10.07 -5.34
C ASN A 10 6.51 10.23 -3.93
N ASP A 11 5.35 10.86 -3.80
CA ASP A 11 4.65 11.00 -2.53
C ASP A 11 4.20 9.63 -1.98
N THR A 12 3.70 8.75 -2.86
CA THR A 12 3.30 7.38 -2.50
C THR A 12 4.50 6.55 -2.03
N ILE A 13 5.65 6.68 -2.70
CA ILE A 13 6.91 6.03 -2.30
C ILE A 13 7.38 6.56 -0.94
N ALA A 14 7.32 7.89 -0.73
CA ALA A 14 7.72 8.49 0.54
C ALA A 14 6.83 8.01 1.69
N LEU A 15 5.50 8.02 1.50
CA LEU A 15 4.54 7.50 2.47
C LEU A 15 4.74 6.01 2.77
N SER A 16 5.01 5.20 1.75
CA SER A 16 5.30 3.77 1.91
C SER A 16 6.58 3.52 2.72
N LYS A 17 7.65 4.30 2.48
CA LYS A 17 8.87 4.24 3.30
C LYS A 17 8.62 4.63 4.75
N MET A 18 7.80 5.65 4.99
CA MET A 18 7.42 6.07 6.35
C MET A 18 6.60 4.99 7.06
N LEU A 19 5.63 4.38 6.37
CA LEU A 19 4.83 3.27 6.88
C LEU A 19 5.75 2.12 7.32
N LYS A 20 6.66 1.68 6.44
CA LYS A 20 7.60 0.60 6.71
C LYS A 20 8.51 0.91 7.89
N SER A 21 9.08 2.10 7.93
CA SER A 21 9.93 2.54 9.04
C SER A 21 9.19 2.63 10.37
N GLU A 22 7.91 3.01 10.38
CA GLU A 22 7.10 2.98 11.60
C GLU A 22 6.79 1.54 12.00
N TRP A 23 6.40 0.68 11.06
CA TRP A 23 6.08 -0.74 11.30
C TRP A 23 7.24 -1.54 11.89
N GLU A 24 8.47 -1.33 11.40
CA GLU A 24 9.67 -2.02 11.87
C GLU A 24 10.10 -1.62 13.29
N ARG A 25 9.46 -0.63 13.91
CA ARG A 25 9.75 -0.24 15.30
C ARG A 25 9.17 -1.27 16.27
N PRO A 26 9.89 -1.60 17.36
CA PRO A 26 9.40 -2.55 18.37
C PRO A 26 8.15 -2.06 19.13
N ASN A 27 7.94 -0.73 19.21
CA ASN A 27 6.75 -0.11 19.81
C ASN A 27 6.09 0.82 18.78
N HIS A 28 5.77 0.29 17.60
CA HIS A 28 5.15 1.08 16.55
C HIS A 28 3.77 1.59 16.95
N SER A 29 3.40 2.78 16.48
CA SER A 29 2.10 3.35 16.78
C SER A 29 1.05 2.86 15.79
N LEU A 30 0.10 2.05 16.25
CA LEU A 30 -1.02 1.56 15.43
C LEU A 30 -1.83 2.70 14.80
N GLU A 31 -2.05 3.80 15.53
CA GLU A 31 -2.73 5.00 15.02
C GLU A 31 -1.97 5.64 13.85
N LYS A 32 -0.63 5.73 13.94
CA LYS A 32 0.18 6.26 12.84
C LYS A 32 0.17 5.33 11.64
N ILE A 33 0.29 4.02 11.86
CA ILE A 33 0.21 3.00 10.81
C ILE A 33 -1.15 3.09 10.11
N GLU A 34 -2.25 3.20 10.86
CA GLU A 34 -3.59 3.36 10.32
C GLU A 34 -3.75 4.62 9.48
N ASN A 35 -3.21 5.76 9.95
CA ASN A 35 -3.22 7.01 9.21
C ASN A 35 -2.42 6.91 7.89
N PHE A 36 -1.25 6.29 7.94
CA PHE A 36 -0.44 6.04 6.75
C PHE A 36 -1.14 5.09 5.77
N LEU A 37 -1.71 3.98 6.25
CA LEU A 37 -2.48 3.04 5.44
C LEU A 37 -3.70 3.71 4.80
N SER A 38 -4.41 4.57 5.53
CA SER A 38 -5.58 5.29 5.01
C SER A 38 -5.21 6.25 3.88
N LYS A 39 -4.11 7.01 4.05
CA LYS A 39 -3.57 7.86 2.98
C LYS A 39 -3.14 7.03 1.79
N LEU A 40 -2.36 5.97 2.02
CA LEU A 40 -1.88 5.09 0.97
C LEU A 40 -3.03 4.43 0.20
N LYS A 41 -4.09 3.95 0.85
CA LYS A 41 -5.29 3.42 0.16
C LYS A 41 -5.87 4.40 -0.88
N LEU A 42 -5.95 5.69 -0.55
CA LEU A 42 -6.44 6.72 -1.49
C LEU A 42 -5.47 6.98 -2.65
N HIS A 43 -4.18 6.82 -2.43
CA HIS A 43 -3.19 6.86 -3.51
C HIS A 43 -3.24 5.58 -4.34
N LEU A 44 -3.46 4.43 -3.71
CA LEU A 44 -3.48 3.15 -4.37
C LEU A 44 -4.71 2.97 -5.28
N THR A 45 -5.86 3.59 -4.96
CA THR A 45 -7.02 3.59 -5.86
C THR A 45 -6.80 4.39 -7.14
N LYS A 46 -5.81 5.29 -7.17
CA LYS A 46 -5.45 6.10 -8.34
C LYS A 46 -4.39 5.43 -9.21
N LEU A 47 -3.72 4.41 -8.70
CA LEU A 47 -2.70 3.65 -9.38
C LEU A 47 -3.35 2.35 -9.88
N GLN A 48 -3.36 2.13 -11.19
CA GLN A 48 -3.85 0.88 -11.77
C GLN A 48 -2.86 -0.24 -11.46
N PHE A 49 -2.98 -0.88 -10.29
CA PHE A 49 -2.10 -1.98 -9.87
C PHE A 49 -2.51 -3.34 -10.37
N LEU A 50 -3.73 -3.48 -10.88
CA LEU A 50 -4.15 -4.73 -11.47
C LEU A 50 -3.64 -4.73 -12.91
N PRO A 51 -2.73 -5.64 -13.29
CA PRO A 51 -2.36 -5.85 -14.69
C PRO A 51 -3.55 -6.50 -15.43
N ILE A 52 -4.66 -5.78 -15.52
CA ILE A 52 -5.82 -6.19 -16.31
C ILE A 52 -5.57 -5.60 -17.69
N GLU A 53 -4.93 -6.40 -18.52
CA GLU A 53 -4.95 -6.28 -19.98
C GLU A 53 -4.62 -4.90 -20.56
N LEU A 54 -3.49 -4.27 -20.24
CA LEU A 54 -2.95 -3.23 -21.12
C LEU A 54 -1.43 -3.20 -21.02
N GLY A 55 -0.77 -3.13 -22.18
CA GLY A 55 0.69 -3.08 -22.34
C GLY A 55 1.35 -1.80 -21.80
N GLU A 56 0.89 -1.27 -20.67
CA GLU A 56 1.56 -0.21 -19.94
C GLU A 56 2.69 -0.79 -19.08
N GLN A 57 3.89 -0.22 -19.22
CA GLN A 57 5.05 -0.58 -18.42
C GLN A 57 4.86 -0.06 -16.99
N ILE A 58 4.14 -0.81 -16.15
CA ILE A 58 4.14 -0.57 -14.70
C ILE A 58 5.58 -0.68 -14.22
N SER A 59 6.04 0.33 -13.47
CA SER A 59 7.41 0.30 -12.98
C SER A 59 7.56 -0.76 -11.88
N LYS A 60 8.71 -1.45 -11.86
CA LYS A 60 9.02 -2.42 -10.78
C LYS A 60 8.89 -1.79 -9.39
N GLN A 61 9.18 -0.49 -9.29
CA GLN A 61 9.13 0.25 -8.04
C GLN A 61 7.69 0.43 -7.54
N GLU A 62 6.72 0.67 -8.43
CA GLU A 62 5.30 0.72 -8.08
C GLU A 62 4.80 -0.61 -7.54
N LEU A 63 5.19 -1.72 -8.18
CA LEU A 63 4.83 -3.07 -7.73
C LEU A 63 5.40 -3.38 -6.34
N ILE A 64 6.67 -2.99 -6.09
CA ILE A 64 7.29 -3.17 -4.77
C ILE A 64 6.55 -2.35 -3.70
N VAL A 65 6.21 -1.09 -3.99
CA VAL A 65 5.45 -0.25 -3.06
C VAL A 65 4.08 -0.83 -2.78
N ALA A 66 3.35 -1.28 -3.81
CA ALA A 66 2.04 -1.90 -3.65
C ALA A 66 2.12 -3.13 -2.76
N ARG A 67 3.06 -4.04 -3.04
CA ARG A 67 3.28 -5.26 -2.26
C ARG A 67 3.56 -4.94 -0.80
N ASP A 68 4.53 -4.08 -0.52
CA ASP A 68 4.93 -3.76 0.86
C ASP A 68 3.75 -3.14 1.66
N VAL A 69 2.92 -2.30 1.02
CA VAL A 69 1.74 -1.72 1.66
C VAL A 69 0.64 -2.76 1.92
N LEU A 70 0.42 -3.69 0.99
CA LEU A 70 -0.55 -4.78 1.16
C LEU A 70 -0.13 -5.74 2.27
N GLU A 71 1.15 -6.13 2.32
CA GLU A 71 1.71 -7.00 3.37
C GLU A 71 1.56 -6.37 4.76
N ILE A 72 1.97 -5.11 4.92
CA ILE A 72 1.82 -4.38 6.19
C ILE A 72 0.34 -4.22 6.56
N GLY A 73 -0.54 -3.97 5.58
CA GLY A 73 -1.99 -3.90 5.80
C GLY A 73 -2.58 -5.22 6.32
N ALA A 74 -2.10 -6.36 5.82
CA ALA A 74 -2.50 -7.67 6.30
C ALA A 74 -2.03 -7.92 7.74
N PHE A 75 -0.75 -7.66 8.03
CA PHE A 75 -0.22 -7.80 9.39
C PHE A 75 -0.92 -6.87 10.39
N PHE A 76 -1.15 -5.61 10.02
CA PHE A 76 -1.90 -4.66 10.84
C PHE A 76 -3.33 -5.14 11.12
N SER A 77 -3.98 -5.77 10.14
CA SER A 77 -5.33 -6.33 10.32
C SER A 77 -5.35 -7.50 11.30
N ILE A 78 -4.29 -8.32 11.32
CA ILE A 78 -4.10 -9.38 12.32
C ILE A 78 -3.87 -8.78 13.71
N GLU A 79 -2.96 -7.81 13.83
CA GLU A 79 -2.59 -7.20 15.11
C GLU A 79 -3.75 -6.44 15.77
N THR A 80 -4.57 -5.75 14.95
CA THR A 80 -5.80 -5.10 15.40
C THR A 80 -6.98 -6.06 15.60
N LYS A 81 -6.78 -7.37 15.37
CA LYS A 81 -7.80 -8.43 15.43
C LYS A 81 -9.04 -8.12 14.58
N ASN A 82 -8.86 -7.37 13.50
CA ASN A 82 -9.92 -6.97 12.60
C ASN A 82 -10.11 -8.05 11.52
N ILE A 83 -10.76 -9.15 11.89
CA ILE A 83 -11.01 -10.32 11.03
C ILE A 83 -11.65 -9.91 9.68
N PRO A 84 -12.67 -9.04 9.62
CA PRO A 84 -13.25 -8.62 8.34
C PRO A 84 -12.33 -7.73 7.48
N ALA A 85 -11.34 -7.05 8.07
CA ALA A 85 -10.31 -6.34 7.31
C ALA A 85 -9.25 -7.30 6.76
N PHE A 86 -8.86 -8.31 7.54
CA PHE A 86 -7.92 -9.34 7.12
C PHE A 86 -8.42 -10.12 5.89
N GLU A 87 -9.66 -10.59 5.90
CA GLU A 87 -10.25 -11.31 4.77
C GLU A 87 -10.29 -10.47 3.48
N ARG A 88 -10.47 -9.15 3.59
CA ARG A 88 -10.44 -8.23 2.43
C ARG A 88 -9.07 -8.10 1.80
N TYR A 89 -8.00 -8.19 2.59
CA TYR A 89 -6.64 -8.19 2.06
C TYR A 89 -6.26 -9.55 1.48
N ASP A 90 -6.71 -10.65 2.09
CA ASP A 90 -6.44 -12.01 1.61
C ASP A 90 -7.18 -12.32 0.29
N TYR A 91 -8.42 -11.83 0.15
CA TYR A 91 -9.21 -12.04 -1.06
C TYR A 91 -8.68 -11.28 -2.29
N ILE A 92 -7.90 -10.20 -2.10
CA ILE A 92 -7.26 -9.48 -3.21
C ILE A 92 -6.05 -10.26 -3.76
N ASN A 93 -5.39 -11.10 -2.95
CA ASN A 93 -4.24 -11.90 -3.38
C ASN A 93 -4.61 -13.24 -4.04
N HIS A 94 -5.88 -13.66 -3.97
CA HIS A 94 -6.36 -14.95 -4.48
C HIS A 94 -7.19 -14.86 -5.77
N ARG A 95 -7.07 -13.75 -6.53
CA ARG A 95 -7.68 -13.61 -7.86
C ARG A 95 -6.67 -13.19 -8.91
#